data_AF-A0A087SGP1-F1
#
_entry.id   AF-A0A087SGP1-F1
#
_cell.length_a   1.000
_cell.length_b   1.000
_cell.length_c   1.000
_cell.angle_alpha   90.00
_cell.angle_beta   90.00
_cell.angle_gamma   90.00
#
_symmetry.space_group_name_H-M   'P 1'
#
loop_
_entity.id
_entity.type
_entity.pdbx_description
1 polymer ?
#
loop_
_entity_poly.entity_id
_entity_poly.type
_entity_poly.pdbx_seq_one_letter_code
_entity_poly.pdbx_strand_id
1 'polypeptide(L)'
;MLAAMGYQPGQGLGQAASGPREPVPLTLKQDRLGLGRPSQRALKRARREEAGAAQPAMAPVQLPDSSSFLRQAAARVAAGRAAAQLRRAQQACENLDSAAGVGNRHGFWQTRAAAEGPDATAMVGSAPVLLEADVTPQLGEVLQYLRTQYWYCLYCGTAYENAADLASHCPGPSEADHADM
;
A
#
# COMPACT_ATOMS: atom_id res chain seq x y z
N MET A 1 28.72 16.89 62.47
CA MET A 1 27.44 16.17 62.40
C MET A 1 27.56 14.70 61.96
N LEU A 2 28.45 14.34 61.01
CA LEU A 2 28.64 12.93 60.57
C LEU A 2 29.21 11.99 61.64
N ALA A 3 30.18 12.46 62.44
CA ALA A 3 30.78 11.69 63.54
C ALA A 3 29.75 11.35 64.64
N ALA A 4 28.75 12.20 64.86
CA ALA A 4 27.67 11.96 65.83
C ALA A 4 26.70 10.85 65.39
N MET A 5 26.69 10.50 64.10
CA MET A 5 25.87 9.45 63.51
C MET A 5 26.63 8.11 63.39
N GLY A 6 27.77 7.97 64.09
CA GLY A 6 28.54 6.73 64.14
C GLY A 6 29.54 6.52 62.98
N TYR A 7 29.84 7.55 62.20
CA TYR A 7 30.88 7.48 61.16
C TYR A 7 32.28 7.70 61.76
N GLN A 8 33.15 6.69 61.65
CA GLN A 8 34.59 6.81 61.90
C GLN A 8 35.35 6.78 60.57
N PRO A 9 36.30 7.70 60.32
CA PRO A 9 37.09 7.71 59.10
C PRO A 9 37.80 6.35 58.88
N GLY A 10 37.49 5.68 57.77
CA GLY A 10 38.07 4.37 57.40
C GLY A 10 37.26 3.14 57.82
N GLN A 11 36.16 3.27 58.56
CA GLN A 11 35.22 2.17 58.82
C GLN A 11 33.98 2.22 57.91
N GLY A 12 33.45 1.04 57.60
CA GLY A 12 32.20 0.90 56.87
C GLY A 12 31.02 1.36 57.73
N LEU A 13 29.99 1.92 57.11
CA LEU A 13 28.76 2.33 57.82
C LEU A 13 27.96 1.09 58.27
N GLY A 14 27.40 1.10 59.49
CA GLY A 14 26.52 0.05 60.04
C GLY A 14 27.05 -0.64 61.32
N GLN A 15 26.17 -1.33 62.07
CA GLN A 15 26.46 -1.90 63.41
C GLN A 15 27.63 -2.92 63.46
N ALA A 16 28.04 -3.47 62.33
CA ALA A 16 29.19 -4.40 62.21
C ALA A 16 30.23 -3.93 61.18
N ALA A 17 30.24 -2.63 60.84
CA ALA A 17 31.06 -2.08 59.75
C ALA A 17 30.87 -2.80 58.40
N SER A 18 29.66 -3.31 58.12
CA SER A 18 29.35 -4.12 56.92
C SER A 18 29.08 -3.28 55.67
N GLY A 19 29.01 -1.95 55.79
CA GLY A 19 28.87 -1.06 54.65
C GLY A 19 30.16 -0.98 53.83
N PRO A 20 30.07 -0.70 52.51
CA PRO A 20 31.24 -0.52 51.66
C PRO A 20 32.08 0.64 52.18
N ARG A 21 33.37 0.36 52.42
CA ARG A 21 34.38 1.36 52.85
C ARG A 21 34.80 2.27 51.70
N GLU A 22 34.75 1.72 50.50
CA GLU A 22 35.09 2.42 49.27
C GLU A 22 33.82 2.92 48.58
N PRO A 23 33.85 4.13 47.99
CA PRO A 23 32.74 4.63 47.22
C PRO A 23 32.43 3.67 46.08
N VAL A 24 31.13 3.41 45.83
CA VAL A 24 30.69 2.52 44.75
C VAL A 24 31.26 3.03 43.43
N PRO A 25 32.02 2.21 42.69
CA PRO A 25 32.67 2.66 41.47
C PRO A 25 31.61 3.04 40.43
N LEU A 26 31.72 4.26 39.91
CA LEU A 26 30.85 4.76 38.85
C LEU A 26 31.23 4.08 37.54
N THR A 27 30.46 3.07 37.14
CA THR A 27 30.65 2.40 35.85
C THR A 27 29.93 3.20 34.77
N LEU A 28 30.64 4.07 34.06
CA LEU A 28 30.09 4.87 32.97
C LEU A 28 29.87 3.99 31.74
N LYS A 29 28.60 3.73 31.42
CA LYS A 29 28.23 2.97 30.24
C LYS A 29 28.51 3.79 28.98
N GLN A 30 29.44 3.31 28.15
CA GLN A 30 29.85 4.00 26.92
C GLN A 30 28.93 3.73 25.73
N ASP A 31 28.03 2.75 25.83
CA ASP A 31 27.10 2.39 24.78
C ASP A 31 25.83 3.26 24.80
N ARG A 32 25.31 3.60 23.61
CA ARG A 32 23.99 4.22 23.43
C ARG A 32 22.82 3.23 23.58
N LEU A 33 23.08 2.03 24.08
CA LEU A 33 22.07 0.97 24.26
C LEU A 33 21.50 1.04 25.68
N GLY A 34 20.17 0.93 25.79
CA GLY A 34 19.48 0.88 27.09
C GLY A 34 20.04 -0.20 28.03
N LEU A 35 19.95 0.03 29.34
CA LEU A 35 20.55 -0.82 30.39
C LEU A 35 20.19 -2.32 30.25
N GLY A 36 18.95 -2.64 29.86
CA GLY A 36 18.48 -4.03 29.69
C GLY A 36 18.64 -4.65 28.29
N ARG A 37 19.17 -3.94 27.29
CA ARG A 37 19.35 -4.48 25.93
C ARG A 37 20.48 -5.52 25.77
N PRO A 38 21.66 -5.38 26.40
CA PRO A 38 22.71 -6.39 26.26
C PRO A 38 22.29 -7.74 26.86
N SER A 39 21.62 -7.74 28.01
CA SER A 39 21.13 -8.96 28.67
C SER A 39 20.02 -9.65 27.87
N GLN A 40 19.06 -8.90 27.31
CA GLN A 40 18.01 -9.49 26.48
C GLN A 40 18.52 -10.09 25.16
N ARG A 41 19.54 -9.49 24.53
CA ARG A 41 20.13 -10.03 23.30
C ARG A 41 20.92 -11.31 23.57
N ALA A 42 21.67 -11.37 24.67
CA ALA A 42 22.39 -12.56 25.09
C ALA A 42 21.42 -13.71 25.41
N LEU A 43 20.36 -13.43 26.19
CA LEU A 43 19.31 -14.42 26.51
C LEU A 43 18.57 -14.92 25.26
N LYS A 44 18.24 -14.04 24.30
CA LYS A 44 17.62 -14.46 23.03
C LYS A 44 18.56 -15.31 22.17
N ARG A 45 19.87 -15.01 22.16
CA ARG A 45 20.86 -15.82 21.44
C ARG A 45 21.01 -17.20 22.07
N ALA A 46 21.23 -17.27 23.37
CA ALA A 46 21.32 -18.52 24.12
C ALA A 46 20.07 -19.39 23.92
N ARG A 47 18.87 -18.79 24.06
CA ARG A 47 17.60 -19.50 23.83
C ARG A 47 17.43 -19.99 22.38
N ARG A 48 17.99 -19.28 21.39
CA ARG A 48 17.93 -19.68 19.97
C ARG A 48 18.93 -20.78 19.65
N GLU A 49 20.09 -20.79 20.32
CA GLU A 49 21.10 -21.85 20.22
C GLU A 49 20.58 -23.14 20.88
N GLU A 50 19.99 -23.06 22.08
CA GLU A 50 19.35 -24.19 22.76
C GLU A 50 18.15 -24.75 21.97
N ALA A 51 17.32 -23.87 21.38
CA ALA A 51 16.20 -24.30 20.55
C ALA A 51 16.62 -24.83 19.16
N GLY A 52 17.81 -24.48 18.68
CA GLY A 52 18.36 -24.96 17.39
C GLY A 52 18.91 -26.38 17.46
N ALA A 53 19.29 -26.85 18.66
CA ALA A 53 19.83 -28.20 18.87
C ALA A 53 18.76 -29.30 19.01
N ALA A 54 17.49 -28.94 19.21
CA ALA A 54 16.40 -29.89 19.51
C ALA A 54 15.31 -30.00 18.42
N GLN A 55 15.44 -29.30 17.29
CA GLN A 55 14.47 -29.37 16.21
C GLN A 55 14.89 -30.43 15.16
N PRO A 56 14.02 -31.40 14.80
CA PRO A 56 14.27 -32.24 13.63
C PRO A 56 14.34 -31.35 12.39
N ALA A 57 15.18 -31.71 11.42
CA ALA A 57 15.32 -31.00 10.16
C ALA A 57 13.93 -30.81 9.53
N MET A 58 13.36 -29.61 9.66
CA MET A 58 12.09 -29.28 9.04
C MET A 58 12.29 -29.42 7.53
N ALA A 59 11.40 -30.17 6.87
CA ALA A 59 11.34 -30.19 5.42
C ALA A 59 11.37 -28.74 4.91
N PRO A 60 12.08 -28.44 3.80
CA PRO A 60 12.14 -27.08 3.30
C PRO A 60 10.71 -26.58 3.10
N VAL A 61 10.31 -25.61 3.91
CA VAL A 61 9.06 -24.89 3.72
C VAL A 61 9.18 -24.28 2.33
N GLN A 62 8.33 -24.74 1.40
CA GLN A 62 8.16 -24.09 0.12
C GLN A 62 7.62 -22.68 0.42
N LEU A 63 8.53 -21.72 0.51
CA LEU A 63 8.18 -20.31 0.58
C LEU A 63 7.34 -20.02 -0.68
N PRO A 64 6.18 -19.33 -0.55
CA PRO A 64 5.43 -18.92 -1.72
C PRO A 64 6.37 -18.16 -2.65
N ASP A 65 6.43 -18.60 -3.90
CA ASP A 65 7.30 -18.01 -4.91
C ASP A 65 7.01 -16.51 -4.97
N SER A 66 8.03 -15.69 -4.73
CA SER A 66 7.91 -14.23 -4.75
C SER A 66 7.36 -13.74 -6.11
N SER A 67 7.58 -14.51 -7.18
CA SER A 67 7.01 -14.25 -8.50
C SER A 67 5.48 -14.22 -8.50
N SER A 68 4.83 -15.08 -7.70
CA SER A 68 3.37 -15.18 -7.61
C SER A 68 2.75 -13.94 -6.94
N PHE A 69 3.41 -13.42 -5.90
CA PHE A 69 3.02 -12.19 -5.24
C PHE A 69 3.14 -10.99 -6.16
N LEU A 70 4.27 -10.84 -6.86
CA LEU A 70 4.48 -9.76 -7.82
C LEU A 70 3.45 -9.81 -8.95
N ARG A 71 3.13 -11.00 -9.46
CA ARG A 71 2.09 -11.18 -10.49
C ARG A 71 0.70 -10.74 -10.00
N GLN A 72 0.31 -11.13 -8.79
CA GLN A 72 -0.97 -10.71 -8.21
C GLN A 72 -1.01 -9.20 -7.95
N ALA A 73 0.08 -8.62 -7.45
CA ALA A 73 0.20 -7.19 -7.26
C ALA A 73 0.08 -6.42 -8.58
N ALA A 74 0.79 -6.88 -9.63
CA ALA A 74 0.69 -6.31 -10.98
C ALA A 74 -0.72 -6.40 -11.55
N ALA A 75 -1.40 -7.55 -11.40
CA ALA A 75 -2.78 -7.73 -11.84
C ALA A 75 -3.74 -6.75 -11.15
N ARG A 76 -3.58 -6.50 -9.85
CA ARG A 76 -4.39 -5.51 -9.11
C ARG A 76 -4.17 -4.09 -9.61
N VAL A 77 -2.91 -3.72 -9.88
CA VAL A 77 -2.58 -2.40 -10.44
C VAL A 77 -3.17 -2.24 -11.84
N ALA A 78 -3.08 -3.27 -12.68
CA ALA A 78 -3.67 -3.27 -14.02
C ALA A 78 -5.20 -3.14 -13.97
N ALA A 79 -5.88 -3.91 -13.12
CA ALA A 79 -7.32 -3.82 -12.93
C ALA A 79 -7.76 -2.43 -12.42
N GLY A 80 -7.04 -1.87 -11.45
CA GLY A 80 -7.30 -0.52 -10.95
C GLY A 80 -7.13 0.55 -12.04
N ARG A 81 -6.14 0.38 -12.92
CA ARG A 81 -5.92 1.28 -14.06
C ARG A 81 -7.04 1.17 -15.10
N ALA A 82 -7.44 -0.05 -15.47
CA ALA A 82 -8.56 -0.29 -16.39
C ALA A 82 -9.86 0.33 -15.85
N ALA A 83 -10.15 0.16 -14.56
CA ALA A 83 -11.31 0.77 -13.92
C ALA A 83 -11.26 2.32 -13.96
N ALA A 84 -10.08 2.92 -13.73
CA ALA A 84 -9.91 4.37 -13.82
C ALA A 84 -10.06 4.89 -15.26
N GLN A 85 -9.64 4.12 -16.27
CA GLN A 85 -9.86 4.45 -17.68
C GLN A 85 -11.34 4.34 -18.04
N LEU A 86 -12.03 3.28 -17.60
CA LEU A 86 -13.46 3.10 -17.84
C LEU A 86 -14.26 4.29 -17.32
N ARG A 87 -13.99 4.73 -16.09
CA ARG A 87 -14.66 5.92 -15.52
C ARG A 87 -14.47 7.16 -16.40
N ARG A 88 -13.26 7.40 -16.90
CA ARG A 88 -12.97 8.54 -17.79
C ARG A 88 -13.66 8.39 -19.15
N ALA A 89 -13.66 7.19 -19.72
CA ALA A 89 -14.33 6.89 -20.99
C ALA A 89 -15.84 7.13 -20.88
N GLN A 90 -16.47 6.67 -19.80
CA GLN A 90 -17.91 6.85 -19.56
C GLN A 90 -18.27 8.33 -19.37
N GLN A 91 -17.45 9.10 -18.66
CA GLN A 91 -17.65 10.54 -18.54
C GLN A 91 -17.51 11.27 -19.89
N ALA A 92 -16.53 10.89 -20.70
CA ALA A 92 -16.39 11.44 -22.05
C ALA A 92 -17.60 11.09 -22.92
N CYS A 93 -18.11 9.86 -22.81
CA CYS A 93 -19.31 9.41 -23.50
C CYS A 93 -20.52 10.25 -23.09
N GLU A 94 -20.76 10.42 -21.79
CA GLU A 94 -21.87 11.24 -21.28
C GLU A 94 -21.80 12.69 -21.77
N ASN A 95 -20.61 13.30 -21.76
CA ASN A 95 -20.42 14.66 -22.22
C ASN A 95 -20.69 14.81 -23.74
N LEU A 96 -20.14 13.91 -24.56
CA LEU A 96 -20.30 13.95 -26.02
C LEU A 96 -21.73 13.62 -26.44
N ASP A 97 -22.34 12.62 -25.81
CA ASP A 97 -23.73 12.25 -26.04
C ASP A 97 -24.67 13.40 -25.65
N SER A 98 -24.46 14.02 -24.48
CA SER A 98 -25.26 15.16 -24.03
C SER A 98 -25.13 16.36 -24.97
N ALA A 99 -23.92 16.64 -25.45
CA ALA A 99 -23.68 17.70 -26.45
C ALA A 99 -24.37 17.40 -27.79
N ALA A 100 -24.44 16.13 -28.18
CA ALA A 100 -25.15 15.67 -29.38
C ALA A 100 -26.67 15.51 -29.19
N GLY A 101 -27.21 15.77 -27.98
CA GLY A 101 -28.62 15.56 -27.66
C GLY A 101 -29.04 14.09 -27.62
N VAL A 102 -28.07 13.18 -27.48
CA VAL A 102 -28.26 11.74 -27.35
C VAL A 102 -28.36 11.40 -25.87
N GLY A 103 -29.44 10.73 -25.44
CA GLY A 103 -29.54 10.21 -24.07
C GLY A 103 -28.71 8.93 -23.87
N ASN A 104 -28.74 8.37 -22.65
CA ASN A 104 -28.04 7.12 -22.30
C ASN A 104 -28.65 5.85 -22.98
N ARG A 105 -28.57 5.76 -24.31
CA ARG A 105 -29.15 4.65 -25.09
C ARG A 105 -28.40 3.33 -24.91
N HIS A 106 -27.10 3.41 -24.68
CA HIS A 106 -26.22 2.24 -24.62
C HIS A 106 -25.96 1.73 -23.19
N GLY A 107 -26.47 2.44 -22.16
CA GLY A 107 -26.19 2.11 -20.76
C GLY A 107 -24.75 2.39 -20.34
N PHE A 108 -23.98 3.12 -21.15
CA PHE A 108 -22.59 3.45 -20.86
C PHE A 108 -22.43 4.56 -19.83
N TRP A 109 -23.41 5.46 -19.73
CA TRP A 109 -23.35 6.47 -18.68
C TRP A 109 -23.50 5.74 -17.36
N GLN A 110 -22.53 5.92 -16.47
CA GLN A 110 -22.73 5.47 -15.11
C GLN A 110 -23.94 6.23 -14.58
N THR A 111 -25.01 5.53 -14.26
CA THR A 111 -25.99 6.09 -13.34
C THR A 111 -25.19 6.45 -12.11
N ARG A 112 -24.99 7.75 -11.88
CA ARG A 112 -24.57 8.26 -10.58
C ARG A 112 -25.68 7.84 -9.64
N ALA A 113 -25.60 6.62 -9.12
CA ALA A 113 -26.61 6.03 -8.29
C ALA A 113 -26.79 7.00 -7.13
N ALA A 114 -27.91 7.72 -7.16
CA ALA A 114 -28.57 8.38 -6.05
C ALA A 114 -27.70 8.55 -4.79
N ALA A 115 -26.65 9.36 -4.87
CA ALA A 115 -25.92 9.84 -3.69
C ALA A 115 -26.61 11.09 -3.12
N GLU A 116 -27.94 11.09 -3.11
CA GLU A 116 -28.76 12.09 -2.44
C GLU A 116 -29.69 11.38 -1.46
N GLY A 117 -29.09 10.97 -0.35
CA GLY A 117 -29.75 10.72 0.92
C GLY A 117 -28.87 11.34 2.02
N PRO A 118 -29.38 12.24 2.89
CA PRO A 118 -28.54 13.03 3.80
C PRO A 118 -28.03 12.27 5.03
N ASP A 119 -27.81 10.95 4.96
CA ASP A 119 -27.27 10.16 6.08
C ASP A 119 -26.16 9.21 5.65
N ALA A 120 -25.14 9.76 4.99
CA ALA A 120 -23.89 9.06 4.69
C ALA A 120 -22.76 9.59 5.58
N THR A 121 -22.98 9.56 6.90
CA THR A 121 -21.90 9.75 7.87
C THR A 121 -21.30 8.39 8.23
N ALA A 122 -20.01 8.23 7.96
CA ALA A 122 -19.14 7.16 8.45
C ALA A 122 -19.36 5.73 7.91
N MET A 123 -18.83 5.46 6.71
CA MET A 123 -18.01 4.26 6.49
C MET A 123 -17.07 4.46 5.29
N VAL A 124 -15.95 5.14 5.52
CA VAL A 124 -14.76 4.98 4.66
C VAL A 124 -14.15 3.65 5.04
N GLY A 125 -14.59 2.59 4.38
CA GLY A 125 -14.13 1.25 4.68
C GLY A 125 -14.92 0.23 3.89
N SER A 126 -14.28 -0.26 2.82
CA SER A 126 -14.75 -1.38 2.01
C SER A 126 -15.73 -1.02 0.89
N ALA A 127 -15.16 -0.67 -0.26
CA ALA A 127 -15.61 -1.28 -1.50
C ALA A 127 -14.72 -2.52 -1.75
N PRO A 128 -15.02 -3.71 -1.19
CA PRO A 128 -14.29 -4.94 -1.49
C PRO A 128 -15.04 -5.75 -2.55
N VAL A 129 -15.67 -5.10 -3.54
CA VAL A 129 -16.39 -5.79 -4.63
C VAL A 129 -16.06 -5.16 -5.99
N LEU A 130 -14.82 -4.71 -6.16
CA LEU A 130 -14.25 -4.46 -7.49
C LEU A 130 -12.86 -5.10 -7.58
N LEU A 131 -12.75 -6.33 -7.05
CA LEU A 131 -11.55 -7.15 -7.19
C LEU A 131 -11.74 -8.33 -8.17
N GLU A 132 -12.94 -8.53 -8.73
CA GLU A 132 -13.21 -9.78 -9.49
C GLU A 132 -13.87 -9.62 -10.86
N ALA A 133 -14.46 -8.47 -11.19
CA ALA A 133 -14.96 -8.25 -12.55
C ALA A 133 -13.86 -7.64 -13.41
N ASP A 134 -13.45 -8.36 -14.45
CA ASP A 134 -12.60 -7.78 -15.50
C ASP A 134 -13.39 -6.69 -16.23
N VAL A 135 -12.99 -5.44 -16.04
CA VAL A 135 -13.62 -4.26 -16.63
C VAL A 135 -13.05 -3.91 -18.01
N THR A 136 -12.01 -4.63 -18.46
CA THR A 136 -11.40 -4.42 -19.77
C THR A 136 -12.36 -4.60 -20.96
N PRO A 137 -13.29 -5.59 -21.01
CA PRO A 137 -14.23 -5.69 -22.13
C PRO A 137 -15.17 -4.48 -22.17
N GLN A 138 -15.71 -4.07 -21.02
CA GLN A 138 -16.58 -2.91 -20.92
C GLN A 138 -15.87 -1.62 -21.35
N LEU A 139 -14.60 -1.47 -20.97
CA LEU A 139 -13.76 -0.37 -21.44
C LEU A 139 -13.61 -0.40 -22.97
N GLY A 140 -13.36 -1.57 -23.56
CA GLY A 140 -13.24 -1.74 -25.00
C GLY A 140 -14.50 -1.31 -25.76
N GLU A 141 -15.68 -1.69 -25.28
CA GLU A 141 -16.96 -1.30 -25.88
C GLU A 141 -17.16 0.22 -25.88
N VAL A 142 -16.92 0.88 -24.73
CA VAL A 142 -17.07 2.34 -24.62
C VAL A 142 -16.05 3.07 -25.50
N LEU A 143 -14.80 2.60 -25.55
CA LEU A 143 -13.77 3.18 -26.43
C LEU A 143 -14.13 3.03 -27.91
N GLN A 144 -14.64 1.87 -28.31
CA GLN A 144 -15.09 1.65 -29.69
C GLN A 144 -16.26 2.56 -30.05
N TYR A 145 -17.21 2.75 -29.14
CA TYR A 145 -18.31 3.68 -29.33
C TYR A 145 -17.83 5.11 -29.56
N LEU A 146 -16.95 5.61 -28.68
CA LEU A 146 -16.35 6.95 -28.79
C LEU A 146 -15.62 7.16 -30.13
N ARG A 147 -14.90 6.15 -30.59
CA ARG A 147 -14.15 6.22 -31.86
C ARG A 147 -15.04 6.12 -33.10
N THR A 148 -16.17 5.41 -33.03
CA THR A 148 -17.05 5.21 -34.19
C THR A 148 -18.07 6.33 -34.36
N GLN A 149 -18.64 6.84 -33.26
CA GLN A 149 -19.68 7.88 -33.31
C GLN A 149 -19.10 9.30 -33.29
N TYR A 150 -18.08 9.53 -32.48
CA TYR A 150 -17.54 10.87 -32.24
C TYR A 150 -16.11 11.05 -32.75
N TRP A 151 -15.53 10.01 -33.36
CA TRP A 151 -14.13 9.96 -33.74
C TRP A 151 -13.23 10.49 -32.63
N TYR A 152 -13.51 10.12 -31.38
CA TYR A 152 -12.79 10.62 -30.21
C TYR A 152 -11.85 9.55 -29.66
N CYS A 153 -10.61 9.94 -29.36
CA CYS A 153 -9.65 9.06 -28.70
C CYS A 153 -9.40 9.53 -27.27
N LEU A 154 -9.70 8.66 -26.30
CA LEU A 154 -9.46 8.92 -24.86
C LEU A 154 -7.98 9.18 -24.55
N TYR A 155 -7.08 8.48 -25.23
CA TYR A 155 -5.64 8.53 -24.94
C TYR A 155 -4.96 9.75 -25.58
N CYS A 156 -5.39 10.16 -26.78
CA CYS A 156 -4.93 11.41 -27.40
C CYS A 156 -5.57 12.65 -26.75
N GLY A 157 -6.78 12.51 -26.19
CA GLY A 157 -7.54 13.63 -25.62
C GLY A 157 -8.16 14.55 -26.67
N THR A 158 -8.33 14.07 -27.91
CA THR A 158 -8.82 14.86 -29.05
C THR A 158 -9.92 14.13 -29.80
N ALA A 159 -10.82 14.93 -30.38
CA ALA A 159 -11.78 14.48 -31.39
C ALA A 159 -11.22 14.77 -32.78
N TYR A 160 -11.46 13.86 -33.71
CA TYR A 160 -11.03 13.94 -35.10
C TYR A 160 -12.22 14.28 -36.00
N GLU A 161 -11.96 14.71 -37.23
CA GLU A 161 -13.02 15.16 -38.13
C GLU A 161 -13.79 13.99 -38.76
N ASN A 162 -13.11 12.87 -38.98
CA ASN A 162 -13.67 11.70 -39.63
C ASN A 162 -12.85 10.43 -39.31
N ALA A 163 -13.35 9.28 -39.78
CA ALA A 163 -12.72 7.99 -39.55
C ALA A 163 -11.32 7.85 -40.19
N ALA A 164 -11.07 8.50 -41.34
CA ALA A 164 -9.77 8.44 -42.00
C ALA A 164 -8.72 9.28 -41.24
N ASP A 165 -9.12 10.46 -40.78
CA ASP A 165 -8.30 11.36 -39.96
C ASP A 165 -7.90 10.71 -38.62
N LEU A 166 -8.87 10.04 -37.98
CA LEU A 166 -8.61 9.23 -36.80
C LEU A 166 -7.59 8.12 -37.06
N ALA A 167 -7.66 7.44 -38.21
CA ALA A 167 -6.76 6.34 -38.54
C ALA A 167 -5.35 6.81 -38.91
N SER A 168 -5.19 8.02 -39.46
CA SER A 168 -3.87 8.56 -39.82
C SER A 168 -3.14 9.19 -38.64
N HIS A 169 -3.87 9.77 -37.68
CA HIS A 169 -3.27 10.54 -36.59
C HIS A 169 -3.25 9.81 -35.24
N CYS A 170 -4.14 8.83 -35.02
CA CYS A 170 -4.17 8.07 -33.78
C CYS A 170 -3.42 6.73 -33.92
N PRO A 171 -2.42 6.42 -33.06
CA PRO A 171 -1.63 5.19 -33.11
C PRO A 171 -2.44 3.90 -33.03
N GLY A 172 -3.55 3.92 -32.29
CA GLY A 172 -4.40 2.75 -32.11
C GLY A 172 -5.56 3.00 -31.15
N PRO A 173 -6.36 1.96 -30.86
CA PRO A 173 -7.50 2.07 -29.95
C PRO A 173 -7.15 1.83 -28.47
N SER A 174 -5.95 1.33 -28.15
CA SER A 174 -5.57 0.91 -26.79
C SER A 174 -4.54 1.84 -26.15
N GLU A 175 -4.41 1.78 -24.81
CA GLU A 175 -3.37 2.53 -24.07
C GLU A 175 -1.97 2.16 -24.55
N ALA A 176 -1.74 0.88 -24.85
CA ALA A 176 -0.43 0.37 -25.24
C ALA A 176 0.09 1.01 -26.54
N ASP A 177 -0.81 1.33 -27.47
CA ASP A 177 -0.46 1.98 -28.73
C ASP A 177 0.06 3.42 -28.52
N HIS A 178 -0.19 4.00 -27.35
CA HIS A 178 0.18 5.37 -27.00
C HIS A 178 1.27 5.43 -25.91
N ALA A 179 1.92 4.31 -25.57
CA ALA A 179 2.90 4.28 -24.48
C ALA A 179 4.16 5.13 -24.74
N ASP A 180 4.44 5.45 -26.01
CA ASP A 180 5.64 6.19 -26.46
C ASP A 180 5.34 7.65 -26.88
N MET A 181 4.12 8.15 -26.66
CA MET A 181 3.71 9.54 -26.90
C MET A 181 3.83 10.41 -25.65
#